data_AF-A0A9P9YUI2-F1
#
_entry.id   AF-A0A9P9YUI2-F1
#
_cell.length_a   1.000
_cell.length_b   1.000
_cell.length_c   1.000
_cell.angle_alpha   90.00
_cell.angle_beta   90.00
_cell.angle_gamma   90.00
#
_symmetry.space_group_name_H-M   'P 1'
#
loop_
_entity.id
_entity.type
_entity.pdbx_description
1 polymer ?
#
loop_
_entity_poly.entity_id
_entity_poly.type
_entity_poly.pdbx_seq_one_letter_code
_entity_poly.pdbx_strand_id
1 'polypeptide(L)'
;MCACFADNDGIISNQTTRHRRSTSGAAVAATPASCMQDARFYRNPNRPVHKIWTNSECAKYFLCLDGEVFEFKCSEGLLFDVVRQICDFKANVDNCDVSAETPAPKPLLEMADCADAYQLGCADGTCLPQEYFCDGSVDCPDGSDEGWCDVEHDPNAAGACDPRKCQLPQCFCSKDGTLIPGGIPAQSVPQMILLTFDDAINHDNWELFSKVLFTQNRRNPNGCPIKGTFYVSHPFTNYQYVQKLWNDGHEIAVHSVTHRGPEMWWSKNATIEDWFDEMVGQANIINKFAAVRMEEIRGMRVPFLRVGWNRQFLMMKEFGFVYDSSMVAPHSNPPLWPYTLDYKMPHSCTGVNQNCPSRSYPGIWELVMNQLEAGEYMCGMVDSCPPHLSGEDVYRMLTHNFKRHYLSNRAPFGLYFHSTWFKKVDYLNAFLKFLDDLQKLPDVYFVTNQQAIQWMRHPTPSNQLHQFESWHCKPKDLDPQERVCNLPNVCKVRSRVLQEDRYFYTCMECPAQYPWIRNEFGLD
;
A
#
# COMPACT_ATOMS: atom_id res chain seq x y z
N MET A 1 -8.49 -27.58 -8.78
CA MET A 1 -8.94 -28.87 -9.34
C MET A 1 -7.74 -29.51 -10.03
N CYS A 2 -7.31 -30.67 -9.52
CA CYS A 2 -6.15 -31.44 -10.01
C CYS A 2 -6.28 -31.84 -11.48
N ALA A 3 -5.17 -31.80 -12.22
CA ALA A 3 -5.03 -32.50 -13.50
C ALA A 3 -3.77 -33.38 -13.43
N CYS A 4 -4.00 -34.67 -13.16
CA CYS A 4 -3.04 -35.74 -13.40
C CYS A 4 -2.95 -35.98 -14.91
N PHE A 5 -1.74 -36.11 -15.46
CA PHE A 5 -1.51 -36.84 -16.70
C PHE A 5 -0.65 -38.06 -16.41
N ALA A 6 -1.19 -39.20 -16.81
CA ALA A 6 -0.65 -40.54 -16.65
C ALA A 6 0.42 -40.84 -17.69
N ASP A 7 1.40 -41.65 -17.28
CA ASP A 7 2.41 -42.30 -18.10
C ASP A 7 1.81 -43.24 -19.16
N ASN A 8 2.56 -43.45 -20.24
CA ASN A 8 2.41 -44.65 -21.07
C ASN A 8 3.78 -45.13 -21.60
N ASP A 9 3.95 -46.44 -21.51
CA ASP A 9 5.18 -47.23 -21.62
C ASP A 9 5.92 -47.21 -22.98
N GLY A 10 7.23 -47.46 -22.91
CA GLY A 10 8.07 -47.79 -24.06
C GLY A 10 9.41 -48.42 -23.67
N ILE A 11 9.44 -49.75 -23.58
CA ILE A 11 10.64 -50.59 -23.39
C ILE A 11 11.45 -50.63 -24.70
N ILE A 12 12.79 -50.47 -24.64
CA ILE A 12 13.80 -51.22 -25.43
C ILE A 12 15.17 -51.13 -24.73
N SER A 13 15.81 -52.28 -24.63
CA SER A 13 17.13 -52.56 -24.05
C SER A 13 18.31 -52.00 -24.84
N ASN A 14 19.40 -51.60 -24.16
CA ASN A 14 20.74 -52.08 -24.54
C ASN A 14 21.80 -51.90 -23.44
N GLN A 15 22.65 -52.92 -23.33
CA GLN A 15 23.87 -53.03 -22.51
C GLN A 15 24.88 -51.92 -22.95
N THR A 16 25.82 -51.39 -22.15
CA THR A 16 27.03 -52.07 -21.64
C THR A 16 27.86 -51.06 -20.79
N THR A 17 28.73 -51.60 -19.92
CA THR A 17 29.95 -51.02 -19.29
C THR A 17 29.83 -49.94 -18.19
N ARG A 18 29.61 -50.40 -16.94
CA ARG A 18 29.96 -49.68 -15.71
C ARG A 18 31.47 -49.74 -15.45
N HIS A 19 32.16 -48.60 -15.55
CA HIS A 19 33.47 -48.41 -14.92
C HIS A 19 33.27 -48.16 -13.41
N ARG A 20 33.85 -49.03 -12.59
CA ARG A 20 34.02 -48.85 -11.14
C ARG A 20 35.02 -47.70 -10.93
N ARG A 21 34.55 -46.57 -10.38
CA ARG A 21 35.41 -45.67 -9.59
C ARG A 21 34.78 -45.48 -8.22
N SER A 22 35.44 -46.13 -7.26
CA SER A 22 35.29 -45.87 -5.84
C SER A 22 35.88 -44.50 -5.54
N THR A 23 35.02 -43.53 -5.22
CA THR A 23 35.41 -42.38 -4.41
C THR A 23 34.39 -42.26 -3.29
N SER A 24 34.81 -42.71 -2.12
CA SER A 24 34.21 -42.43 -0.82
C SER A 24 34.16 -40.93 -0.57
N GLY A 25 33.03 -40.31 -0.89
CA GLY A 25 32.59 -39.07 -0.28
C GLY A 25 31.43 -39.44 0.63
N ALA A 26 31.62 -39.40 1.94
CA ALA A 26 30.54 -39.53 2.90
C ALA A 26 29.55 -38.38 2.65
N ALA A 27 28.42 -38.69 2.01
CA ALA A 27 27.27 -37.81 2.03
C ALA A 27 26.83 -37.72 3.49
N VAL A 28 27.02 -36.55 4.10
CA VAL A 28 26.40 -36.23 5.39
C VAL A 28 24.90 -36.34 5.14
N ALA A 29 24.29 -37.42 5.64
CA ALA A 29 22.86 -37.62 5.56
C ALA A 29 22.17 -36.40 6.19
N ALA A 30 21.31 -35.73 5.42
CA ALA A 30 20.49 -34.66 5.94
C ALA A 30 19.61 -35.23 7.06
N THR A 31 19.60 -34.60 8.23
CA THR A 31 18.69 -34.97 9.31
C THR A 31 17.25 -34.88 8.79
N PRO A 32 16.42 -35.94 8.95
CA PRO A 32 15.03 -35.89 8.51
C PRO A 32 14.31 -34.72 9.21
N ALA A 33 13.54 -33.95 8.44
CA ALA A 33 12.77 -32.85 8.99
C ALA A 33 11.64 -33.39 9.88
N SER A 34 11.47 -32.82 11.08
CA SER A 34 10.32 -33.14 11.93
C SER A 34 9.08 -32.40 11.45
N CYS A 35 7.91 -32.98 11.72
CA CYS A 35 6.63 -32.31 11.51
C CYS A 35 6.51 -31.11 12.46
N MET A 36 6.28 -29.93 11.89
CA MET A 36 5.85 -28.74 12.64
C MET A 36 4.34 -28.58 12.47
N GLN A 37 3.57 -28.87 13.52
CA GLN A 37 2.13 -28.62 13.52
C GLN A 37 1.87 -27.09 13.57
N ASP A 38 0.76 -26.66 12.96
CA ASP A 38 0.33 -25.25 12.85
C ASP A 38 1.22 -24.32 12.02
N ALA A 39 2.33 -24.81 11.46
CA ALA A 39 3.12 -24.09 10.47
C ALA A 39 2.49 -24.24 9.08
N ARG A 40 2.52 -23.18 8.25
CA ARG A 40 2.23 -23.25 6.81
C ARG A 40 3.34 -24.08 6.13
N PHE A 41 4.21 -23.45 5.36
CA PHE A 41 5.47 -24.04 4.93
C PHE A 41 6.61 -23.59 5.83
N TYR A 42 7.50 -24.51 6.17
CA TYR A 42 8.61 -24.29 7.11
C TYR A 42 9.92 -24.86 6.54
N ARG A 43 11.07 -24.43 7.04
CA ARG A 43 12.36 -25.07 6.77
C ARG A 43 12.69 -26.10 7.86
N ASN A 44 13.56 -27.04 7.51
CA ASN A 44 13.94 -28.13 8.41
C ASN A 44 14.37 -27.60 9.80
N PRO A 45 13.64 -27.92 10.88
CA PRO A 45 13.94 -27.46 12.24
C PRO A 45 15.11 -28.23 12.88
N ASN A 46 15.43 -29.43 12.40
CA ASN A 46 16.45 -30.32 12.99
C ASN A 46 17.87 -30.02 12.49
N ARG A 47 18.12 -28.77 12.06
CA ARG A 47 19.41 -28.38 11.50
C ARG A 47 20.37 -27.95 12.62
N PRO A 48 21.67 -28.28 12.54
CA PRO A 48 22.64 -27.80 13.51
C PRO A 48 22.72 -26.27 13.50
N VAL A 49 22.57 -25.64 14.67
CA VAL A 49 22.54 -24.18 14.90
C VAL A 49 23.77 -23.44 14.34
N HIS A 50 24.92 -24.13 14.27
CA HIS A 50 26.19 -23.54 13.84
C HIS A 50 26.48 -23.67 12.32
N LYS A 51 25.56 -24.21 11.54
CA LYS A 51 25.76 -24.38 10.10
C LYS A 51 25.11 -23.20 9.37
N ILE A 52 25.82 -22.49 8.50
CA ILE A 52 25.24 -21.40 7.67
C ILE A 52 24.37 -22.04 6.58
N TRP A 53 23.14 -21.58 6.38
CA TRP A 53 22.26 -22.10 5.32
C TRP A 53 22.93 -21.95 3.96
N THR A 54 23.23 -23.07 3.31
CA THR A 54 23.65 -23.01 1.90
C THR A 54 22.46 -22.56 1.05
N ASN A 55 22.70 -21.91 -0.09
CA ASN A 55 21.61 -21.55 -1.01
C ASN A 55 20.72 -22.76 -1.36
N SER A 56 21.32 -23.96 -1.48
CA SER A 56 20.58 -25.20 -1.75
C SER A 56 19.67 -25.62 -0.59
N GLU A 57 20.12 -25.44 0.66
CA GLU A 57 19.31 -25.72 1.85
C GLU A 57 18.23 -24.63 2.03
N CYS A 58 18.54 -23.35 1.81
CA CYS A 58 17.56 -22.27 1.95
C CYS A 58 16.47 -22.30 0.84
N ALA A 59 16.76 -22.96 -0.29
CA ALA A 59 15.77 -23.23 -1.33
C ALA A 59 14.80 -24.39 -0.98
N LYS A 60 15.09 -25.19 0.07
CA LYS A 60 14.23 -26.30 0.50
C LYS A 60 13.25 -25.86 1.58
N TYR A 61 12.04 -26.38 1.50
CA TYR A 61 10.97 -26.13 2.46
C TYR A 61 10.06 -27.34 2.58
N PHE A 62 9.24 -27.37 3.62
CA PHE A 62 8.49 -28.53 4.07
C PHE A 62 7.06 -28.13 4.43
N LEU A 63 6.13 -29.06 4.28
CA LEU A 63 4.75 -28.95 4.75
C LEU A 63 4.43 -30.19 5.58
N CYS A 64 3.78 -30.01 6.73
CA CYS A 64 3.26 -31.14 7.50
C CYS A 64 1.75 -31.27 7.29
N LEU A 65 1.30 -32.44 6.84
CA LEU A 65 -0.13 -32.78 6.72
C LEU A 65 -0.37 -34.10 7.44
N ASP A 66 -1.29 -34.12 8.39
CA ASP A 66 -1.67 -35.31 9.16
C ASP A 66 -0.47 -36.06 9.81
N GLY A 67 0.57 -35.31 10.20
CA GLY A 67 1.79 -35.86 10.78
C GLY A 67 2.84 -36.34 9.77
N GLU A 68 2.54 -36.30 8.48
CA GLU A 68 3.47 -36.62 7.39
C GLU A 68 4.16 -35.36 6.85
N VAL A 69 5.47 -35.44 6.58
CA VAL A 69 6.29 -34.32 6.11
C VAL A 69 6.55 -34.43 4.61
N PHE A 70 6.17 -33.40 3.87
CA PHE A 70 6.39 -33.28 2.43
C PHE A 70 7.52 -32.28 2.17
N GLU A 71 8.58 -32.72 1.48
CA GLU A 71 9.68 -31.84 1.06
C GLU A 71 9.40 -31.20 -0.31
N PHE A 72 9.69 -29.91 -0.40
CA PHE A 72 9.65 -29.12 -1.61
C PHE A 72 10.96 -28.37 -1.80
N LYS A 73 11.18 -27.89 -3.02
CA LYS A 73 12.35 -27.10 -3.38
C LYS A 73 11.97 -26.02 -4.39
N CYS A 74 12.44 -24.80 -4.16
CA CYS A 74 12.31 -23.71 -5.11
C CYS A 74 13.04 -24.02 -6.42
N SER A 75 12.60 -23.39 -7.51
CA SER A 75 13.29 -23.42 -8.80
C SER A 75 14.73 -22.91 -8.67
N GLU A 76 15.59 -23.29 -9.63
CA GLU A 76 17.01 -22.96 -9.60
C GLU A 76 17.24 -21.44 -9.48
N GLY A 77 18.09 -21.03 -8.53
CA GLY A 77 18.41 -19.62 -8.27
C GLY A 77 17.47 -18.90 -7.30
N LEU A 78 16.35 -19.50 -6.92
CA LEU A 78 15.40 -18.95 -5.95
C LEU A 78 15.58 -19.57 -4.55
N LEU A 79 15.32 -18.79 -3.52
CA LEU A 79 15.32 -19.19 -2.11
C LEU A 79 13.89 -19.11 -1.56
N PHE A 80 13.53 -20.02 -0.65
CA PHE A 80 12.21 -19.98 -0.02
C PHE A 80 12.20 -18.93 1.09
N ASP A 81 11.18 -18.09 1.17
CA ASP A 81 10.97 -17.14 2.26
C ASP A 81 9.90 -17.68 3.22
N VAL A 82 10.30 -17.98 4.46
CA VAL A 82 9.42 -18.59 5.48
C VAL A 82 8.32 -17.64 5.99
N VAL A 83 8.48 -16.33 5.86
CA VAL A 83 7.46 -15.38 6.31
C VAL A 83 6.49 -15.07 5.16
N ARG A 84 7.02 -14.84 3.95
CA ARG A 84 6.21 -14.51 2.76
C ARG A 84 5.60 -15.74 2.09
N GLN A 85 6.08 -16.94 2.41
CA GLN A 85 5.59 -18.22 1.89
C GLN A 85 5.73 -18.33 0.36
N ILE A 86 6.80 -17.75 -0.21
CA ILE A 86 7.10 -17.76 -1.64
C ILE A 86 8.57 -18.10 -1.90
N CYS A 87 8.88 -18.48 -3.14
CA CYS A 87 10.25 -18.56 -3.62
C CYS A 87 10.63 -17.24 -4.28
N ASP A 88 11.67 -16.56 -3.79
CA ASP A 88 12.13 -15.27 -4.30
C ASP A 88 13.65 -15.29 -4.56
N PHE A 89 14.17 -14.29 -5.27
CA PHE A 89 15.58 -14.15 -5.51
C PHE A 89 16.34 -13.96 -4.20
N LYS A 90 17.58 -14.47 -4.15
CA LYS A 90 18.45 -14.40 -2.97
C LYS A 90 18.57 -13.00 -2.34
N ALA A 91 18.50 -11.94 -3.13
CA ALA A 91 18.58 -10.57 -2.63
C ALA A 91 17.36 -10.16 -1.78
N ASN A 92 16.23 -10.84 -1.92
CA ASN A 92 14.96 -10.53 -1.27
C ASN A 92 14.61 -11.49 -0.13
N VAL A 93 15.49 -12.46 0.18
CA VAL A 93 15.29 -13.48 1.21
C VAL A 93 16.41 -13.38 2.24
N ASP A 94 16.10 -12.79 3.39
CA ASP A 94 17.03 -12.58 4.51
C ASP A 94 16.82 -13.59 5.65
N ASN A 95 15.64 -14.18 5.76
CA ASN A 95 15.26 -15.07 6.85
C ASN A 95 15.74 -16.53 6.72
N CYS A 96 16.79 -16.82 5.94
CA CYS A 96 17.25 -18.20 5.66
C CYS A 96 17.54 -19.02 6.91
N ASP A 97 17.91 -18.37 8.01
CA ASP A 97 18.22 -18.91 9.33
C ASP A 97 17.00 -19.37 10.14
N VAL A 98 15.80 -18.91 9.78
CA VAL A 98 14.56 -19.21 10.50
C VAL A 98 13.89 -20.47 9.95
N SER A 99 13.48 -21.38 10.84
CA SER A 99 12.77 -22.61 10.44
C SER A 99 11.27 -22.39 10.22
N ALA A 100 10.62 -21.65 11.10
CA ALA A 100 9.23 -21.22 10.94
C ALA A 100 9.05 -19.87 11.60
N GLU A 101 8.02 -19.14 11.22
CA GLU A 101 7.54 -18.00 12.02
C GLU A 101 7.08 -18.55 13.37
N THR A 102 7.74 -18.16 14.46
CA THR A 102 7.28 -18.45 15.83
C THR A 102 6.13 -17.51 16.15
N PRO A 103 4.90 -18.00 16.33
CA PRO A 103 3.79 -17.16 16.75
C PRO A 103 4.09 -16.57 18.12
N ALA A 104 3.80 -15.29 18.31
CA ALA A 104 3.84 -14.70 19.62
C ALA A 104 2.81 -15.40 20.53
N PRO A 105 3.16 -15.66 21.80
CA PRO A 105 2.26 -16.36 22.71
C PRO A 105 1.01 -15.51 22.99
N LYS A 106 -0.13 -16.17 23.23
CA LYS A 106 -1.40 -15.48 23.45
C LYS A 106 -1.45 -14.87 24.86
N PRO A 107 -1.75 -13.58 25.01
CA PRO A 107 -1.81 -12.94 26.32
C PRO A 107 -2.98 -13.48 27.17
N LEU A 108 -2.80 -13.46 28.49
CA LEU A 108 -3.78 -13.91 29.49
C LEU A 108 -4.71 -12.77 29.92
N LEU A 109 -5.34 -12.10 28.93
CA LEU A 109 -6.11 -10.86 29.12
C LEU A 109 -7.16 -10.94 30.25
N GLU A 110 -7.91 -12.05 30.34
CA GLU A 110 -8.96 -12.24 31.36
C GLU A 110 -8.58 -13.27 32.45
N MET A 111 -7.45 -13.97 32.28
CA MET A 111 -7.11 -15.15 33.08
C MET A 111 -5.92 -14.93 34.02
N ALA A 112 -5.21 -13.82 33.90
CA ALA A 112 -4.13 -13.48 34.82
C ALA A 112 -4.69 -12.89 36.13
N ASP A 113 -4.11 -13.30 37.25
CA ASP A 113 -4.41 -12.74 38.58
C ASP A 113 -3.70 -11.38 38.76
N CYS A 114 -4.09 -10.38 37.96
CA CYS A 114 -3.56 -9.03 38.08
C CYS A 114 -4.23 -8.26 39.24
N ALA A 115 -3.43 -7.48 39.97
CA ALA A 115 -3.89 -6.80 41.19
C ALA A 115 -4.80 -5.59 40.91
N ASP A 116 -4.67 -4.99 39.73
CA ASP A 116 -5.45 -3.84 39.28
C ASP A 116 -6.37 -4.24 38.12
N ALA A 117 -7.60 -3.71 38.10
CA ALA A 117 -8.58 -3.92 37.05
C ALA A 117 -8.19 -3.28 35.70
N TYR A 118 -7.23 -2.34 35.71
CA TYR A 118 -6.68 -1.72 34.50
C TYR A 118 -5.38 -2.40 34.00
N GLN A 119 -5.01 -3.54 34.59
CA GLN A 119 -3.88 -4.35 34.14
C GLN A 119 -4.36 -5.59 33.39
N LEU A 120 -3.58 -5.99 32.39
CA LEU A 120 -3.77 -7.19 31.59
C LEU A 120 -2.52 -8.07 31.73
N GLY A 121 -2.71 -9.39 31.65
CA GLY A 121 -1.63 -10.36 31.78
C GLY A 121 -0.96 -10.71 30.46
N CYS A 122 0.37 -10.69 30.43
CA CYS A 122 1.20 -11.36 29.43
C CYS A 122 0.97 -12.89 29.48
N ALA A 123 1.45 -13.63 28.48
CA ALA A 123 1.35 -15.09 28.47
C ALA A 123 2.16 -15.75 29.60
N ASP A 124 3.27 -15.13 30.01
CA ASP A 124 4.11 -15.55 31.14
C ASP A 124 3.51 -15.21 32.52
N GLY A 125 2.38 -14.48 32.56
CA GLY A 125 1.69 -14.06 33.77
C GLY A 125 2.13 -12.69 34.32
N THR A 126 3.08 -12.01 33.67
CA THR A 126 3.45 -10.62 34.01
C THR A 126 2.26 -9.69 33.78
N CYS A 127 1.94 -8.82 34.73
CA CYS A 127 0.83 -7.86 34.60
C CYS A 127 1.34 -6.48 34.18
N LEU A 128 0.80 -5.95 33.08
CA LEU A 128 1.12 -4.62 32.56
C LEU A 128 -0.17 -3.79 32.42
N PRO A 129 -0.11 -2.45 32.51
CA PRO A 129 -1.24 -1.58 32.18
C PRO A 129 -1.82 -1.87 30.78
N GLN A 130 -3.14 -1.80 30.65
CA GLN A 130 -3.84 -2.17 29.41
C GLN A 130 -3.38 -1.38 28.18
N GLU A 131 -2.89 -0.15 28.35
CA GLU A 131 -2.42 0.72 27.28
C GLU A 131 -1.19 0.19 26.52
N TYR A 132 -0.36 -0.62 27.18
CA TYR A 132 0.84 -1.24 26.61
C TYR A 132 0.55 -2.42 25.69
N PHE A 133 -0.67 -2.96 25.72
CA PHE A 133 -1.05 -4.06 24.82
C PHE A 133 -1.44 -3.51 23.46
N CYS A 134 -0.77 -3.93 22.39
CA CYS A 134 -1.04 -3.54 21.01
C CYS A 134 -0.69 -2.07 20.68
N ASP A 135 0.35 -1.55 21.33
CA ASP A 135 0.77 -0.15 21.23
C ASP A 135 1.95 0.08 20.28
N GLY A 136 2.58 -0.99 19.79
CA GLY A 136 3.75 -0.92 18.94
C GLY A 136 5.08 -1.11 19.66
N SER A 137 5.11 -1.40 20.95
CA SER A 137 6.30 -1.66 21.75
C SER A 137 6.21 -3.02 22.42
N VAL A 138 7.33 -3.75 22.49
CA VAL A 138 7.36 -5.02 23.22
C VAL A 138 7.70 -4.72 24.67
N ASP A 139 6.69 -4.79 25.53
CA ASP A 139 6.77 -4.54 26.96
C ASP A 139 6.65 -5.83 27.79
N CYS A 140 5.89 -6.82 27.30
CA CYS A 140 5.88 -8.15 27.90
C CYS A 140 7.24 -8.86 27.73
N PRO A 141 7.77 -9.54 28.76
CA PRO A 141 9.02 -10.30 28.64
C PRO A 141 8.98 -11.41 27.57
N ASP A 142 7.78 -11.88 27.24
CA ASP A 142 7.51 -12.90 26.21
C ASP A 142 6.98 -12.33 24.88
N GLY A 143 6.78 -11.01 24.80
CA GLY A 143 6.22 -10.30 23.64
C GLY A 143 4.77 -10.62 23.28
N SER A 144 3.99 -11.16 24.21
CA SER A 144 2.58 -11.51 23.99
C SER A 144 1.64 -10.31 23.81
N ASP A 145 2.02 -9.15 24.33
CA ASP A 145 1.33 -7.87 24.21
C ASP A 145 1.17 -7.39 22.77
N GLU A 146 2.14 -7.68 21.90
CA GLU A 146 2.16 -7.26 20.49
C GLU A 146 1.78 -8.39 19.53
N GLY A 147 1.51 -9.58 20.07
CA GLY A 147 1.34 -10.81 19.29
C GLY A 147 -0.06 -11.02 18.70
N TRP A 148 -1.08 -10.46 19.35
CA TRP A 148 -2.50 -10.76 19.09
C TRP A 148 -3.32 -9.48 18.95
N CYS A 149 -2.92 -8.63 18.00
CA CYS A 149 -3.39 -7.26 17.87
C CYS A 149 -4.20 -6.98 16.60
N ASP A 150 -4.90 -8.00 16.09
CA ASP A 150 -5.86 -7.79 15.02
C ASP A 150 -7.14 -7.11 15.54
N VAL A 151 -8.04 -6.77 14.62
CA VAL A 151 -9.29 -6.04 14.88
C VAL A 151 -10.30 -6.83 15.76
N GLU A 152 -10.02 -8.10 16.07
CA GLU A 152 -10.85 -8.94 16.93
C GLU A 152 -10.21 -9.21 18.29
N HIS A 153 -8.88 -9.22 18.37
CA HIS A 153 -8.12 -9.61 19.55
C HIS A 153 -7.46 -8.45 20.31
N ASP A 154 -7.34 -7.26 19.70
CA ASP A 154 -6.80 -6.09 20.40
C ASP A 154 -7.73 -5.65 21.55
N PRO A 155 -7.27 -5.64 22.82
CA PRO A 155 -8.08 -5.24 23.97
C PRO A 155 -8.54 -3.78 23.91
N ASN A 156 -7.80 -2.94 23.17
CA ASN A 156 -8.06 -1.52 22.95
C ASN A 156 -8.66 -1.25 21.56
N ALA A 157 -9.23 -2.28 20.91
CA ALA A 157 -9.81 -2.16 19.58
C ALA A 157 -10.88 -1.07 19.49
N ALA A 158 -10.94 -0.42 18.33
CA ALA A 158 -12.00 0.51 17.99
C ALA A 158 -13.36 -0.18 18.06
N GLY A 159 -14.34 0.48 18.69
CA GLY A 159 -15.71 -0.02 18.74
C GLY A 159 -16.39 0.00 17.37
N ALA A 160 -17.52 -0.71 17.24
CA ALA A 160 -18.36 -0.62 16.05
C ALA A 160 -18.92 0.80 15.85
N CYS A 161 -19.10 1.20 14.59
CA CYS A 161 -19.64 2.50 14.21
C CYS A 161 -20.93 2.84 14.99
N ASP A 162 -20.93 3.98 15.71
CA ASP A 162 -22.15 4.62 16.24
C ASP A 162 -22.46 5.89 15.43
N PRO A 163 -23.40 5.84 14.47
CA PRO A 163 -23.73 6.99 13.62
C PRO A 163 -24.27 8.21 14.38
N ARG A 164 -24.68 8.05 15.65
CA ARG A 164 -25.15 9.18 16.46
C ARG A 164 -23.99 9.99 17.00
N LYS A 165 -22.84 9.36 17.26
CA LYS A 165 -21.62 10.00 17.74
C LYS A 165 -20.70 10.40 16.58
N CYS A 166 -20.67 9.59 15.52
CA CYS A 166 -19.89 9.87 14.32
C CYS A 166 -20.68 10.75 13.35
N GLN A 167 -20.43 12.06 13.37
CA GLN A 167 -21.15 13.02 12.55
C GLN A 167 -20.21 13.86 11.69
N LEU A 168 -20.66 14.16 10.47
CA LEU A 168 -20.00 15.08 9.56
C LEU A 168 -19.93 16.50 10.17
N PRO A 169 -18.87 17.28 9.90
CA PRO A 169 -17.78 17.01 8.96
C PRO A 169 -16.59 16.25 9.55
N GLN A 170 -16.58 15.95 10.85
CA GLN A 170 -15.38 15.43 11.52
C GLN A 170 -15.25 13.92 11.43
N CYS A 171 -16.38 13.20 11.46
CA CYS A 171 -16.41 11.75 11.45
C CYS A 171 -17.44 11.26 10.43
N PHE A 172 -17.10 10.20 9.70
CA PHE A 172 -18.07 9.49 8.88
C PHE A 172 -17.83 7.98 8.94
N CYS A 173 -18.86 7.25 9.34
CA CYS A 173 -18.85 5.79 9.32
C CYS A 173 -20.25 5.26 9.02
N SER A 174 -20.30 4.03 8.53
CA SER A 174 -21.54 3.24 8.47
C SER A 174 -21.23 1.78 8.78
N LYS A 175 -22.26 0.97 9.02
CA LYS A 175 -22.08 -0.43 9.45
C LYS A 175 -21.25 -1.27 8.47
N ASP A 176 -21.43 -1.03 7.18
CA ASP A 176 -20.80 -1.78 6.08
C ASP A 176 -20.05 -0.88 5.09
N GLY A 177 -19.94 0.43 5.38
CA GLY A 177 -19.22 1.39 4.55
C GLY A 177 -19.96 1.79 3.27
N THR A 178 -21.20 1.34 3.05
CA THR A 178 -21.90 1.55 1.77
C THR A 178 -22.84 2.75 1.75
N LEU A 179 -23.14 3.34 2.91
CA LEU A 179 -24.08 4.46 3.02
C LEU A 179 -23.51 5.72 2.39
N ILE A 180 -24.39 6.46 1.70
CA ILE A 180 -24.06 7.73 1.07
C ILE A 180 -23.96 8.84 2.12
N PRO A 181 -22.87 9.63 2.15
CA PRO A 181 -22.73 10.78 3.04
C PRO A 181 -23.90 11.76 2.94
N GLY A 182 -24.37 12.24 4.09
CA GLY A 182 -25.49 13.20 4.17
C GLY A 182 -26.86 12.62 3.80
N GLY A 183 -26.98 11.32 3.53
CA GLY A 183 -28.25 10.69 3.17
C GLY A 183 -28.82 11.16 1.83
N ILE A 184 -27.97 11.67 0.94
CA ILE A 184 -28.37 12.15 -0.39
C ILE A 184 -28.81 10.95 -1.25
N PRO A 185 -29.91 11.03 -2.02
CA PRO A 185 -30.28 9.98 -2.97
C PRO A 185 -29.17 9.76 -4.01
N ALA A 186 -28.85 8.50 -4.34
CA ALA A 186 -27.75 8.15 -5.24
C ALA A 186 -27.79 8.92 -6.58
N GLN A 187 -28.97 9.14 -7.17
CA GLN A 187 -29.10 9.85 -8.44
C GLN A 187 -28.72 11.34 -8.36
N SER A 188 -28.69 11.90 -7.15
CA SER A 188 -28.32 13.29 -6.88
C SER A 188 -26.87 13.45 -6.42
N VAL A 189 -26.11 12.37 -6.28
CA VAL A 189 -24.69 12.40 -5.89
C VAL A 189 -23.82 12.55 -7.13
N PRO A 190 -22.83 13.46 -7.19
CA PRO A 190 -21.86 13.43 -8.28
C PRO A 190 -21.04 12.15 -8.24
N GLN A 191 -20.81 11.54 -9.39
CA GLN A 191 -19.84 10.46 -9.46
C GLN A 191 -18.43 11.04 -9.49
N MET A 192 -17.73 10.90 -8.37
CA MET A 192 -16.32 11.25 -8.27
C MET A 192 -15.47 10.15 -8.91
N ILE A 193 -14.47 10.57 -9.70
CA ILE A 193 -13.42 9.71 -10.25
C ILE A 193 -12.09 10.19 -9.65
N LEU A 194 -11.37 9.28 -8.99
CA LEU A 194 -10.09 9.57 -8.34
C LEU A 194 -8.97 8.97 -9.19
N LEU A 195 -8.29 9.81 -9.98
CA LEU A 195 -7.13 9.40 -10.75
C LEU A 195 -5.88 9.58 -9.89
N THR A 196 -5.16 8.50 -9.61
CA THR A 196 -3.92 8.57 -8.85
C THR A 196 -2.75 7.96 -9.60
N PHE A 197 -1.56 8.54 -9.36
CA PHE A 197 -0.30 8.06 -9.89
C PHE A 197 0.69 7.91 -8.76
N ASP A 198 1.24 6.72 -8.63
CA ASP A 198 2.21 6.39 -7.60
C ASP A 198 3.63 6.46 -8.21
N ASP A 199 4.63 6.53 -7.33
CA ASP A 199 6.07 6.63 -7.63
C ASP A 199 6.60 7.98 -8.13
N ALA A 200 7.87 7.96 -8.55
CA ALA A 200 8.64 9.11 -8.93
C ALA A 200 8.10 9.82 -10.17
N ILE A 201 8.06 11.15 -10.12
CA ILE A 201 7.74 12.01 -11.27
C ILE A 201 9.04 12.46 -11.92
N ASN A 202 9.26 12.09 -13.18
CA ASN A 202 10.51 12.38 -13.86
C ASN A 202 10.32 12.51 -15.38
N HIS A 203 11.41 12.52 -16.13
CA HIS A 203 11.38 12.70 -17.58
C HIS A 203 10.67 11.56 -18.33
N ASP A 204 10.62 10.34 -17.77
CA ASP A 204 9.99 9.18 -18.41
C ASP A 204 8.47 9.29 -18.46
N ASN A 205 7.86 9.96 -17.48
CA ASN A 205 6.40 10.09 -17.35
C ASN A 205 5.88 11.53 -17.53
N TRP A 206 6.78 12.53 -17.63
CA TRP A 206 6.36 13.92 -17.75
C TRP A 206 5.48 14.21 -18.97
N GLU A 207 5.79 13.65 -20.14
CA GLU A 207 4.98 13.89 -21.34
C GLU A 207 3.57 13.31 -21.21
N LEU A 208 3.45 12.14 -20.58
CA LEU A 208 2.15 11.51 -20.29
C LEU A 208 1.27 12.46 -19.47
N PHE A 209 1.80 13.00 -18.37
CA PHE A 209 1.03 13.89 -17.50
C PHE A 209 0.74 15.24 -18.16
N SER A 210 1.77 15.92 -18.67
CA SER A 210 1.67 17.31 -19.11
C SER A 210 1.01 17.51 -20.48
N LYS A 211 1.11 16.53 -21.39
CA LYS A 211 0.64 16.67 -22.77
C LYS A 211 -0.49 15.73 -23.16
N VAL A 212 -0.66 14.61 -22.45
CA VAL A 212 -1.60 13.55 -22.84
C VAL A 212 -2.81 13.47 -21.91
N LEU A 213 -2.57 13.34 -20.60
CA LEU A 213 -3.63 13.14 -19.62
C LEU A 213 -4.26 14.44 -19.11
N PHE A 214 -3.46 15.43 -18.71
CA PHE A 214 -3.96 16.66 -18.09
C PHE A 214 -3.92 17.85 -19.05
N THR A 215 -4.60 17.70 -20.18
CA THR A 215 -4.68 18.76 -21.19
C THR A 215 -5.73 19.82 -20.86
N GLN A 216 -5.56 21.03 -21.40
CA GLN A 216 -6.48 22.16 -21.20
C GLN A 216 -7.92 21.92 -21.68
N ASN A 217 -8.12 20.92 -22.54
CA ASN A 217 -9.41 20.57 -23.13
C ASN A 217 -10.22 19.61 -22.25
N ARG A 218 -9.57 18.88 -21.35
CA ARG A 218 -10.23 17.92 -20.47
C ARG A 218 -10.77 18.62 -19.23
N ARG A 219 -12.07 18.87 -19.21
CA ARG A 219 -12.74 19.66 -18.16
C ARG A 219 -13.88 18.90 -17.50
N ASN A 220 -14.03 19.14 -16.20
CA ASN A 220 -15.20 18.74 -15.44
C ASN A 220 -16.43 19.57 -15.84
N PRO A 221 -17.66 19.15 -15.50
CA PRO A 221 -18.89 19.88 -15.83
C PRO A 221 -18.95 21.32 -15.31
N ASN A 222 -18.18 21.65 -14.26
CA ASN A 222 -18.04 23.03 -13.77
C ASN A 222 -17.06 23.90 -14.59
N GLY A 223 -16.54 23.39 -15.71
CA GLY A 223 -15.58 24.07 -16.57
C GLY A 223 -14.14 24.04 -16.09
N CYS A 224 -13.86 23.44 -14.93
CA CYS A 224 -12.49 23.35 -14.41
C CYS A 224 -11.71 22.20 -15.05
N PRO A 225 -10.39 22.32 -15.27
CA PRO A 225 -9.58 21.22 -15.78
C PRO A 225 -9.61 20.05 -14.80
N ILE A 226 -9.70 18.82 -15.33
CA ILE A 226 -9.68 17.60 -14.51
C ILE A 226 -8.43 17.55 -13.62
N LYS A 227 -8.56 16.92 -12.46
CA LYS A 227 -7.49 16.82 -11.47
C LYS A 227 -7.17 15.36 -11.13
N GLY A 228 -6.01 15.18 -10.52
CA GLY A 228 -5.49 13.89 -10.08
C GLY A 228 -4.57 14.09 -8.89
N THR A 229 -4.25 12.98 -8.24
CA THR A 229 -3.45 12.91 -7.01
C THR A 229 -2.16 12.14 -7.28
N PHE A 230 -1.02 12.72 -6.93
CA PHE A 230 0.29 12.10 -7.16
C PHE A 230 0.90 11.70 -5.81
N TYR A 231 1.10 10.40 -5.61
CA TYR A 231 1.79 9.84 -4.46
C TYR A 231 3.27 9.71 -4.80
N VAL A 232 4.06 10.69 -4.36
CA VAL A 232 5.43 10.90 -4.83
C VAL A 232 6.43 10.21 -3.90
N SER A 233 7.26 9.33 -4.48
CA SER A 233 8.45 8.77 -3.81
C SER A 233 9.70 9.58 -4.14
N HIS A 234 10.74 9.55 -3.30
CA HIS A 234 11.90 10.43 -3.45
C HIS A 234 12.88 10.03 -4.58
N PRO A 235 13.37 8.78 -4.67
CA PRO A 235 14.33 8.36 -5.68
C PRO A 235 13.93 8.77 -7.10
N PHE A 236 14.86 9.39 -7.81
CA PHE A 236 14.70 9.79 -9.22
C PHE A 236 13.61 10.84 -9.51
N THR A 237 12.95 11.40 -8.49
CA THR A 237 11.96 12.46 -8.67
C THR A 237 12.61 13.78 -9.09
N ASN A 238 12.01 14.41 -10.09
CA ASN A 238 12.28 15.78 -10.49
C ASN A 238 11.30 16.73 -9.77
N TYR A 239 11.79 17.45 -8.78
CA TYR A 239 10.97 18.32 -7.94
C TYR A 239 10.49 19.59 -8.68
N GLN A 240 11.09 19.98 -9.81
CA GLN A 240 10.49 21.02 -10.69
C GLN A 240 9.14 20.52 -11.27
N TYR A 241 9.06 19.26 -11.67
CA TYR A 241 7.83 18.69 -12.23
C TYR A 241 6.76 18.50 -11.16
N VAL A 242 7.16 18.09 -9.95
CA VAL A 242 6.26 18.07 -8.77
C VAL A 242 5.69 19.47 -8.51
N GLN A 243 6.54 20.49 -8.48
CA GLN A 243 6.12 21.90 -8.32
C GLN A 243 5.18 22.35 -9.45
N LYS A 244 5.43 21.92 -10.70
CA LYS A 244 4.55 22.24 -11.83
C LYS A 244 3.16 21.63 -11.66
N LEU A 245 3.08 20.34 -11.28
CA LEU A 245 1.80 19.65 -11.07
C LEU A 245 1.00 20.31 -9.94
N TRP A 246 1.66 20.67 -8.85
CA TRP A 246 1.03 21.41 -7.76
C TRP A 246 0.51 22.80 -8.20
N ASN A 247 1.31 23.55 -8.97
CA ASN A 247 0.90 24.84 -9.53
C ASN A 247 -0.29 24.74 -10.48
N ASP A 248 -0.43 23.61 -11.19
CA ASP A 248 -1.59 23.31 -12.05
C ASP A 248 -2.84 22.87 -11.27
N GLY A 249 -2.71 22.74 -9.95
CA GLY A 249 -3.77 22.41 -9.01
C GLY A 249 -3.97 20.92 -8.78
N HIS A 250 -3.04 20.06 -9.23
CA HIS A 250 -3.03 18.66 -8.84
C HIS A 250 -2.65 18.52 -7.36
N GLU A 251 -3.08 17.42 -6.76
CA GLU A 251 -2.71 17.11 -5.39
C GLU A 251 -1.38 16.36 -5.35
N ILE A 252 -0.51 16.75 -4.42
CA ILE A 252 0.76 16.08 -4.14
C ILE A 252 0.66 15.45 -2.76
N ALA A 253 0.86 14.15 -2.70
CA ALA A 253 0.81 13.30 -1.51
C ALA A 253 2.12 12.52 -1.38
N VAL A 254 2.41 11.99 -0.19
CA VAL A 254 3.67 11.28 0.07
C VAL A 254 3.57 9.79 -0.25
N HIS A 255 4.67 9.24 -0.78
CA HIS A 255 4.84 7.81 -1.03
C HIS A 255 6.21 7.29 -0.55
N SER A 256 6.55 7.67 0.69
CA SER A 256 7.84 7.43 1.36
C SER A 256 9.06 8.10 0.74
N VAL A 257 10.15 8.16 1.50
CA VAL A 257 11.45 8.55 0.98
C VAL A 257 11.99 7.38 0.16
N THR A 258 12.17 6.20 0.75
CA THR A 258 13.04 5.20 0.10
C THR A 258 12.31 4.23 -0.81
N HIS A 259 10.98 4.11 -0.66
CA HIS A 259 10.18 3.05 -1.28
C HIS A 259 10.84 1.66 -1.08
N ARG A 260 11.37 1.41 0.14
CA ARG A 260 12.23 0.26 0.41
C ARG A 260 11.49 -1.05 0.37
N GLY A 261 12.17 -2.07 -0.12
CA GLY A 261 11.87 -3.46 0.19
C GLY A 261 12.59 -3.92 1.47
N PRO A 262 12.26 -5.12 1.97
CA PRO A 262 11.16 -5.98 1.52
C PRO A 262 9.79 -5.39 1.91
N GLU A 263 8.73 -5.77 1.18
CA GLU A 263 7.37 -5.24 1.40
C GLU A 263 6.87 -5.43 2.84
N MET A 264 7.21 -6.55 3.46
CA MET A 264 6.82 -6.89 4.84
C MET A 264 7.43 -5.97 5.90
N TRP A 265 8.52 -5.26 5.57
CA TRP A 265 9.12 -4.32 6.49
C TRP A 265 8.12 -3.24 6.90
N TRP A 266 7.31 -2.74 5.95
CA TRP A 266 6.28 -1.73 6.20
C TRP A 266 5.21 -2.21 7.20
N SER A 267 4.76 -3.46 7.08
CA SER A 267 3.63 -3.96 7.88
C SER A 267 4.02 -4.57 9.24
N LYS A 268 5.26 -5.05 9.39
CA LYS A 268 5.70 -5.77 10.60
C LYS A 268 6.89 -5.15 11.32
N ASN A 269 7.84 -4.55 10.61
CA ASN A 269 9.13 -4.19 11.19
C ASN A 269 9.31 -2.68 11.42
N ALA A 270 8.67 -1.84 10.60
CA ALA A 270 8.80 -0.39 10.70
C ALA A 270 8.35 0.10 12.09
N THR A 271 9.23 0.84 12.77
CA THR A 271 8.89 1.54 14.01
C THR A 271 8.16 2.84 13.71
N ILE A 272 7.64 3.50 14.74
CA ILE A 272 6.99 4.83 14.57
C ILE A 272 8.00 5.85 14.03
N GLU A 273 9.25 5.79 14.46
CA GLU A 273 10.34 6.63 13.96
C GLU A 273 10.65 6.35 12.49
N ASP A 274 10.64 5.07 12.08
CA ASP A 274 10.81 4.71 10.66
C ASP A 274 9.66 5.29 9.81
N TRP A 275 8.42 5.21 10.30
CA TRP A 275 7.25 5.83 9.65
C TRP A 275 7.40 7.35 9.52
N PHE A 276 7.91 8.01 10.56
CA PHE A 276 8.21 9.44 10.55
C PHE A 276 9.29 9.77 9.50
N ASP A 277 10.43 9.08 9.57
CA ASP A 277 11.58 9.26 8.67
C ASP A 277 11.19 9.07 7.20
N GLU A 278 10.27 8.13 6.92
CA GLU A 278 9.80 7.83 5.57
C GLU A 278 8.71 8.80 5.08
N MET A 279 7.65 9.04 5.86
CA MET A 279 6.48 9.78 5.38
C MET A 279 6.60 11.28 5.64
N VAL A 280 6.97 11.67 6.85
CA VAL A 280 7.19 13.08 7.21
C VAL A 280 8.48 13.57 6.57
N GLY A 281 9.52 12.75 6.53
CA GLY A 281 10.74 13.03 5.78
C GLY A 281 10.43 13.34 4.31
N GLN A 282 9.57 12.57 3.65
CA GLN A 282 9.18 12.85 2.28
C GLN A 282 8.35 14.13 2.13
N ALA A 283 7.46 14.44 3.09
CA ALA A 283 6.76 15.72 3.12
C ALA A 283 7.74 16.91 3.22
N ASN A 284 8.77 16.79 4.07
CA ASN A 284 9.83 17.79 4.20
C ASN A 284 10.62 17.97 2.90
N ILE A 285 11.00 16.88 2.22
CA ILE A 285 11.71 16.96 0.92
C ILE A 285 10.83 17.64 -0.13
N ILE A 286 9.56 17.25 -0.25
CA ILE A 286 8.61 17.86 -1.20
C ILE A 286 8.44 19.35 -0.89
N ASN A 287 8.23 19.72 0.37
CA ASN A 287 8.10 21.11 0.76
C ASN A 287 9.36 21.92 0.42
N LYS A 288 10.54 21.40 0.78
CA LYS A 288 11.81 22.10 0.59
C LYS A 288 12.17 22.28 -0.89
N PHE A 289 11.99 21.24 -1.72
CA PHE A 289 12.56 21.21 -3.07
C PHE A 289 11.52 21.36 -4.20
N ALA A 290 10.23 21.20 -3.91
CA ALA A 290 9.15 21.54 -4.84
C ALA A 290 8.33 22.77 -4.39
N ALA A 291 8.67 23.40 -3.26
CA ALA A 291 7.97 24.55 -2.70
C ALA A 291 6.46 24.31 -2.45
N VAL A 292 6.04 23.05 -2.36
CA VAL A 292 4.65 22.70 -2.03
C VAL A 292 4.43 23.01 -0.57
N ARG A 293 3.38 23.78 -0.25
CA ARG A 293 3.04 24.13 1.12
C ARG A 293 2.81 22.90 1.99
N MET A 294 3.42 22.88 3.17
CA MET A 294 3.33 21.73 4.09
C MET A 294 1.87 21.45 4.48
N GLU A 295 1.07 22.49 4.67
CA GLU A 295 -0.35 22.40 4.98
C GLU A 295 -1.23 21.88 3.82
N GLU A 296 -0.67 21.67 2.63
CA GLU A 296 -1.36 21.04 1.50
C GLU A 296 -0.92 19.59 1.28
N ILE A 297 0.17 19.14 1.91
CA ILE A 297 0.63 17.74 1.87
C ILE A 297 -0.16 16.96 2.93
N ARG A 298 -1.37 16.52 2.56
CA ARG A 298 -2.34 15.94 3.53
C ARG A 298 -2.55 14.44 3.40
N GLY A 299 -2.16 13.88 2.27
CA GLY A 299 -2.35 12.47 1.94
C GLY A 299 -1.07 11.66 1.99
N MET A 300 -1.23 10.39 2.29
CA MET A 300 -0.19 9.39 2.07
C MET A 300 -0.74 8.12 1.43
N ARG A 301 0.15 7.37 0.80
CA ARG A 301 -0.05 5.98 0.40
C ARG A 301 1.23 5.23 0.72
N VAL A 302 1.11 4.05 1.29
CA VAL A 302 2.26 3.21 1.65
C VAL A 302 2.76 2.44 0.43
N PRO A 303 4.09 2.36 0.22
CA PRO A 303 4.68 1.46 -0.77
C PRO A 303 4.09 0.05 -0.73
N PHE A 304 3.83 -0.50 -1.91
CA PHE A 304 3.25 -1.84 -2.09
C PHE A 304 1.89 -2.07 -1.43
N LEU A 305 1.21 -1.00 -0.98
CA LEU A 305 -0.05 -1.05 -0.22
C LEU A 305 0.06 -1.90 1.06
N ARG A 306 1.23 -1.86 1.72
CA ARG A 306 1.51 -2.64 2.93
C ARG A 306 1.16 -1.85 4.18
N VAL A 307 -0.09 -1.99 4.62
CA VAL A 307 -0.61 -1.22 5.77
C VAL A 307 0.21 -1.51 7.03
N GLY A 308 0.60 -0.44 7.72
CA GLY A 308 1.55 -0.42 8.83
C GLY A 308 0.96 -0.54 10.22
N TRP A 309 -0.18 -1.21 10.35
CA TRP A 309 -0.91 -1.39 11.61
C TRP A 309 -1.11 -0.08 12.37
N ASN A 310 -1.29 -0.14 13.69
CA ASN A 310 -1.51 1.00 14.57
C ASN A 310 -0.38 2.07 14.48
N ARG A 311 0.86 1.66 14.22
CA ARG A 311 2.02 2.56 14.14
C ARG A 311 1.90 3.59 13.01
N GLN A 312 1.43 3.16 11.83
CA GLN A 312 1.21 4.06 10.69
C GLN A 312 0.22 5.18 11.07
N PHE A 313 -0.94 4.83 11.61
CA PHE A 313 -2.01 5.79 11.88
C PHE A 313 -1.74 6.65 13.12
N LEU A 314 -0.95 6.14 14.07
CA LEU A 314 -0.43 6.94 15.17
C LEU A 314 0.50 8.04 14.63
N MET A 315 1.46 7.68 13.77
CA MET A 315 2.32 8.66 13.09
C MET A 315 1.48 9.68 12.31
N MET A 316 0.50 9.23 11.54
CA MET A 316 -0.36 10.14 10.77
C MET A 316 -1.06 11.18 11.65
N LYS A 317 -1.60 10.74 12.79
CA LYS A 317 -2.30 11.60 13.74
C LYS A 317 -1.38 12.63 14.38
N GLU A 318 -0.20 12.21 14.84
CA GLU A 318 0.77 13.11 15.50
C GLU A 318 1.35 14.16 14.54
N PHE A 319 1.56 13.80 13.27
CA PHE A 319 2.22 14.67 12.29
C PHE A 319 1.26 15.35 11.30
N GLY A 320 -0.05 15.21 11.48
CA GLY A 320 -1.06 16.04 10.81
C GLY A 320 -1.43 15.63 9.39
N PHE A 321 -1.18 14.36 9.01
CA PHE A 321 -1.79 13.77 7.82
C PHE A 321 -3.29 13.66 8.03
N VAL A 322 -4.08 13.93 6.98
CA VAL A 322 -5.54 13.91 7.05
C VAL A 322 -6.09 12.57 6.59
N TYR A 323 -5.40 11.92 5.65
CA TYR A 323 -5.91 10.69 5.08
C TYR A 323 -4.83 9.71 4.60
N ASP A 324 -5.18 8.44 4.66
CA ASP A 324 -4.48 7.33 4.00
C ASP A 324 -5.31 6.83 2.81
N SER A 325 -4.63 6.24 1.83
CA SER A 325 -5.25 5.50 0.74
C SER A 325 -4.39 4.28 0.43
N SER A 326 -4.24 3.43 1.43
CA SER A 326 -3.44 2.20 1.33
C SER A 326 -4.27 0.95 1.60
N MET A 327 -5.45 1.08 2.20
CA MET A 327 -6.29 -0.08 2.50
C MET A 327 -7.11 -0.49 1.29
N VAL A 328 -6.91 -1.72 0.85
CA VAL A 328 -7.73 -2.35 -0.18
C VAL A 328 -8.92 -3.03 0.48
N ALA A 329 -10.12 -2.63 0.09
CA ALA A 329 -11.33 -3.34 0.51
C ALA A 329 -11.57 -4.57 -0.37
N PRO A 330 -12.14 -5.65 0.20
CA PRO A 330 -12.56 -6.78 -0.60
C PRO A 330 -13.63 -6.32 -1.61
N HIS A 331 -13.64 -6.96 -2.78
CA HIS A 331 -14.65 -6.69 -3.80
C HIS A 331 -16.06 -6.76 -3.22
N SER A 332 -16.85 -5.72 -3.48
CA SER A 332 -18.20 -5.55 -2.94
C SER A 332 -19.11 -4.83 -3.93
N ASN A 333 -20.41 -5.10 -3.80
CA ASN A 333 -21.48 -4.52 -4.58
C ASN A 333 -22.66 -4.19 -3.65
N PRO A 334 -22.92 -2.92 -3.31
CA PRO A 334 -22.21 -1.72 -3.79
C PRO A 334 -20.79 -1.56 -3.21
N PRO A 335 -19.93 -0.74 -3.84
CA PRO A 335 -18.59 -0.40 -3.34
C PRO A 335 -18.64 0.49 -2.08
N LEU A 336 -17.55 0.57 -1.34
CA LEU A 336 -17.46 1.34 -0.09
C LEU A 336 -17.12 2.81 -0.35
N TRP A 337 -17.76 3.67 0.44
CA TRP A 337 -17.40 5.08 0.58
C TRP A 337 -16.18 5.24 1.51
N PRO A 338 -15.39 6.33 1.36
CA PRO A 338 -14.38 6.70 2.35
C PRO A 338 -15.00 6.82 3.74
N TYR A 339 -14.23 6.52 4.79
CA TYR A 339 -14.68 6.55 6.17
C TYR A 339 -13.57 7.08 7.08
N THR A 340 -13.89 7.49 8.30
CA THR A 340 -12.89 7.85 9.30
C THR A 340 -12.58 6.70 10.23
N LEU A 341 -11.36 6.69 10.76
CA LEU A 341 -10.86 5.68 11.70
C LEU A 341 -11.22 5.98 13.15
N ASP A 342 -12.24 6.81 13.40
CA ASP A 342 -12.83 6.98 14.74
C ASP A 342 -13.39 5.65 15.29
N TYR A 343 -13.88 4.80 14.40
CA TYR A 343 -14.50 3.50 14.70
C TYR A 343 -13.86 2.38 13.86
N LYS A 344 -14.19 1.13 14.21
CA LYS A 344 -13.77 -0.08 13.49
C LYS A 344 -14.06 0.02 11.99
N MET A 345 -13.09 -0.43 11.20
CA MET A 345 -13.21 -0.51 9.74
C MET A 345 -14.46 -1.29 9.32
N PRO A 346 -15.18 -0.84 8.27
CA PRO A 346 -16.41 -1.49 7.80
C PRO A 346 -16.17 -2.73 6.93
N HIS A 347 -14.93 -3.19 6.79
CA HIS A 347 -14.55 -4.36 5.99
C HIS A 347 -13.39 -5.12 6.63
N SER A 348 -13.18 -6.37 6.19
CA SER A 348 -12.04 -7.18 6.61
C SER A 348 -10.73 -6.63 6.05
N CYS A 349 -9.64 -6.85 6.79
CA CYS A 349 -8.29 -6.56 6.32
C CYS A 349 -7.94 -7.51 5.17
N THR A 350 -7.85 -6.99 3.94
CA THR A 350 -7.74 -7.81 2.74
C THR A 350 -6.32 -7.78 2.20
N GLY A 351 -5.74 -8.97 2.01
CA GLY A 351 -4.41 -9.18 1.42
C GLY A 351 -3.58 -10.15 2.27
N VAL A 352 -2.58 -10.77 1.64
CA VAL A 352 -1.73 -11.76 2.32
C VAL A 352 -0.79 -11.03 3.29
N ASN A 353 -0.84 -11.40 4.57
CA ASN A 353 -0.04 -10.82 5.65
C ASN A 353 -0.18 -9.28 5.76
N GLN A 354 -1.39 -8.75 5.51
CA GLN A 354 -1.72 -7.35 5.79
C GLN A 354 -1.96 -7.13 7.28
N ASN A 355 -1.62 -5.93 7.77
CA ASN A 355 -1.76 -5.58 9.17
C ASN A 355 -2.52 -4.25 9.28
N CYS A 356 -3.85 -4.31 9.28
CA CYS A 356 -4.72 -3.13 9.32
C CYS A 356 -4.86 -2.58 10.75
N PRO A 357 -5.18 -1.28 10.94
CA PRO A 357 -5.30 -0.71 12.28
C PRO A 357 -6.46 -1.35 13.04
N SER A 358 -6.20 -1.65 14.31
CA SER A 358 -7.18 -2.18 15.25
C SER A 358 -7.76 -1.09 16.13
N ARG A 359 -7.00 -0.03 16.43
CA ARG A 359 -7.38 1.07 17.34
C ARG A 359 -8.09 2.24 16.66
N SER A 360 -8.68 3.12 17.47
CA SER A 360 -9.33 4.35 17.00
C SER A 360 -8.33 5.47 16.75
N TYR A 361 -8.38 6.06 15.55
CA TYR A 361 -7.64 7.25 15.12
C TYR A 361 -8.61 8.35 14.66
N PRO A 362 -9.25 9.06 15.61
CA PRO A 362 -10.27 10.07 15.29
C PRO A 362 -9.80 11.12 14.29
N GLY A 363 -10.62 11.37 13.27
CA GLY A 363 -10.38 12.40 12.25
C GLY A 363 -9.44 12.01 11.12
N ILE A 364 -8.75 10.86 11.18
CA ILE A 364 -8.01 10.30 10.05
C ILE A 364 -9.00 9.64 9.09
N TRP A 365 -8.96 10.04 7.83
CA TRP A 365 -9.78 9.48 6.76
C TRP A 365 -9.05 8.32 6.06
N GLU A 366 -9.78 7.27 5.75
CA GLU A 366 -9.34 6.23 4.81
C GLU A 366 -10.08 6.43 3.49
N LEU A 367 -9.36 6.83 2.44
CA LEU A 367 -9.82 6.72 1.06
C LEU A 367 -9.59 5.30 0.57
N VAL A 368 -10.48 4.43 1.04
CA VAL A 368 -10.45 2.99 0.78
C VAL A 368 -10.37 2.68 -0.70
N MET A 369 -9.48 1.76 -1.05
CA MET A 369 -9.26 1.31 -2.41
C MET A 369 -10.19 0.14 -2.73
N ASN A 370 -11.30 0.44 -3.40
CA ASN A 370 -12.25 -0.57 -3.85
C ASN A 370 -11.66 -1.40 -5.00
N GLN A 371 -11.64 -2.73 -4.86
CA GLN A 371 -11.13 -3.62 -5.90
C GLN A 371 -11.90 -3.48 -7.23
N LEU A 372 -11.16 -3.48 -8.32
CA LEU A 372 -11.66 -3.60 -9.67
C LEU A 372 -11.91 -5.07 -10.00
N GLU A 373 -12.93 -5.31 -10.82
CA GLU A 373 -13.29 -6.62 -11.36
C GLU A 373 -12.85 -6.69 -12.81
N ALA A 374 -12.03 -7.69 -13.13
CA ALA A 374 -11.46 -7.93 -14.45
C ALA A 374 -11.64 -9.40 -14.84
N GLY A 375 -12.84 -9.75 -15.30
CA GLY A 375 -13.23 -11.15 -15.51
C GLY A 375 -13.37 -11.86 -14.17
N GLU A 376 -12.63 -12.94 -13.96
CA GLU A 376 -12.63 -13.70 -12.69
C GLU A 376 -11.64 -13.15 -11.65
N TYR A 377 -10.87 -12.11 -12.01
CA TYR A 377 -9.83 -11.54 -11.15
C TYR A 377 -10.29 -10.25 -10.49
N MET A 378 -9.84 -10.05 -9.24
CA MET A 378 -10.01 -8.81 -8.49
C MET A 378 -8.66 -8.15 -8.28
N CYS A 379 -8.57 -6.85 -8.51
CA CYS A 379 -7.32 -6.09 -8.46
C CYS A 379 -7.48 -4.77 -7.70
N GLY A 380 -6.50 -4.42 -6.86
CA GLY A 380 -6.47 -3.16 -6.13
C GLY A 380 -5.98 -2.00 -7.01
N MET A 381 -4.86 -2.20 -7.71
CA MET A 381 -4.29 -1.27 -8.69
C MET A 381 -4.67 -1.70 -10.10
N VAL A 382 -4.81 -0.77 -11.05
CA VAL A 382 -5.17 -1.12 -12.43
C VAL A 382 -4.08 -1.97 -13.11
N ASP A 383 -2.82 -1.71 -12.80
CA ASP A 383 -1.68 -2.49 -13.29
C ASP A 383 -1.51 -3.87 -12.61
N SER A 384 -2.20 -4.11 -11.49
CA SER A 384 -2.28 -5.42 -10.84
C SER A 384 -3.37 -6.34 -11.42
N CYS A 385 -4.23 -5.80 -12.29
CA CYS A 385 -5.20 -6.60 -13.04
C CYS A 385 -4.47 -7.48 -14.08
N PRO A 386 -5.12 -8.53 -14.62
CA PRO A 386 -4.49 -9.48 -15.55
C PRO A 386 -3.70 -8.80 -16.69
N PRO A 387 -2.44 -9.20 -16.94
CA PRO A 387 -1.54 -8.44 -17.82
C PRO A 387 -1.78 -8.64 -19.33
N HIS A 388 -2.64 -9.60 -19.70
CA HIS A 388 -2.88 -10.03 -21.09
C HIS A 388 -4.24 -9.58 -21.64
N LEU A 389 -4.73 -8.42 -21.22
CA LEU A 389 -5.94 -7.81 -21.79
C LEU A 389 -5.63 -7.11 -23.11
N SER A 390 -6.57 -7.12 -24.06
CA SER A 390 -6.53 -6.24 -25.24
C SER A 390 -6.97 -4.82 -24.88
N GLY A 391 -6.72 -3.83 -25.74
CA GLY A 391 -7.22 -2.47 -25.53
C GLY A 391 -8.75 -2.40 -25.41
N GLU A 392 -9.48 -3.24 -26.15
CA GLU A 392 -10.94 -3.33 -26.02
C GLU A 392 -11.36 -3.91 -24.67
N ASP A 393 -10.67 -4.94 -24.19
CA ASP A 393 -10.95 -5.53 -22.88
C ASP A 393 -10.68 -4.54 -21.75
N VAL A 394 -9.60 -3.75 -21.85
CA VAL A 394 -9.31 -2.65 -20.90
C VAL A 394 -10.44 -1.63 -20.89
N TYR A 395 -10.90 -1.17 -22.05
CA TYR A 395 -12.02 -0.22 -22.13
C TYR A 395 -13.30 -0.81 -21.51
N ARG A 396 -13.61 -2.08 -21.80
CA ARG A 396 -14.77 -2.79 -21.22
C ARG A 396 -14.65 -2.94 -19.71
N MET A 397 -13.47 -3.32 -19.21
CA MET A 397 -13.16 -3.41 -17.78
C MET A 397 -13.39 -2.07 -17.09
N LEU A 398 -12.79 -0.98 -17.59
CA LEU A 398 -12.96 0.36 -17.02
C LEU A 398 -14.43 0.80 -17.01
N THR A 399 -15.15 0.55 -18.11
CA THR A 399 -16.58 0.89 -18.25
C THR A 399 -17.46 0.07 -17.31
N HIS A 400 -17.19 -1.22 -17.15
CA HIS A 400 -17.90 -2.13 -16.23
C HIS A 400 -17.77 -1.63 -14.79
N ASN A 401 -16.54 -1.39 -14.36
CA ASN A 401 -16.24 -0.92 -13.01
C ASN A 401 -16.81 0.50 -12.76
N PHE A 402 -16.74 1.40 -13.74
CA PHE A 402 -17.42 2.70 -13.64
C PHE A 402 -18.93 2.54 -13.42
N LYS A 403 -19.60 1.70 -14.22
CA LYS A 403 -21.05 1.46 -14.08
C LYS A 403 -21.41 0.86 -12.73
N ARG A 404 -20.55 -0.01 -12.18
CA ARG A 404 -20.73 -0.58 -10.84
C ARG A 404 -20.87 0.50 -9.78
N HIS A 405 -20.05 1.55 -9.82
CA HIS A 405 -20.14 2.69 -8.92
C HIS A 405 -21.33 3.59 -9.30
N TYR A 406 -21.40 4.00 -10.57
CA TYR A 406 -22.33 5.01 -11.08
C TYR A 406 -23.81 4.62 -10.97
N LEU A 407 -24.13 3.34 -11.14
CA LEU A 407 -25.50 2.80 -11.11
C LEU A 407 -25.91 2.29 -9.72
N SER A 408 -25.01 2.27 -8.74
CA SER A 408 -25.30 1.83 -7.37
C SER A 408 -25.32 3.01 -6.38
N ASN A 409 -24.39 3.06 -5.43
CA ASN A 409 -24.33 4.08 -4.38
C ASN A 409 -23.42 5.27 -4.73
N ARG A 410 -22.82 5.30 -5.92
CA ARG A 410 -21.91 6.36 -6.40
C ARG A 410 -20.70 6.63 -5.51
N ALA A 411 -20.22 5.62 -4.77
CA ALA A 411 -18.94 5.73 -4.07
C ALA A 411 -17.83 6.14 -5.05
N PRO A 412 -16.81 6.92 -4.61
CA PRO A 412 -15.74 7.39 -5.50
C PRO A 412 -15.12 6.23 -6.28
N PHE A 413 -15.03 6.40 -7.60
CA PHE A 413 -14.42 5.39 -8.46
C PHE A 413 -12.92 5.67 -8.57
N GLY A 414 -12.14 4.87 -7.85
CA GLY A 414 -10.69 4.97 -7.82
C GLY A 414 -10.03 4.27 -9.01
N LEU A 415 -9.09 4.97 -9.65
CA LEU A 415 -8.25 4.45 -10.71
C LEU A 415 -6.80 4.78 -10.37
N TYR A 416 -6.12 3.77 -9.85
CA TYR A 416 -4.80 3.88 -9.25
C TYR A 416 -3.77 3.23 -10.19
N PHE A 417 -2.73 3.98 -10.57
CA PHE A 417 -1.79 3.58 -11.62
C PHE A 417 -0.34 3.78 -11.23
N HIS A 418 0.51 2.89 -11.73
CA HIS A 418 1.89 3.22 -12.07
C HIS A 418 1.98 3.76 -13.51
N SER A 419 2.80 4.79 -13.75
CA SER A 419 2.92 5.41 -15.09
C SER A 419 3.40 4.44 -16.18
N THR A 420 4.09 3.37 -15.79
CA THR A 420 4.58 2.31 -16.69
C THR A 420 3.45 1.55 -17.39
N TRP A 421 2.25 1.49 -16.81
CA TRP A 421 1.07 0.84 -17.41
C TRP A 421 0.71 1.46 -18.77
N PHE A 422 0.92 2.77 -18.90
CA PHE A 422 0.63 3.54 -20.12
C PHE A 422 1.69 3.38 -21.23
N LYS A 423 2.79 2.65 -20.99
CA LYS A 423 3.76 2.31 -22.04
C LYS A 423 3.15 1.41 -23.11
N LYS A 424 2.08 0.68 -22.79
CA LYS A 424 1.27 -0.06 -23.78
C LYS A 424 0.32 0.91 -24.48
N VAL A 425 0.57 1.19 -25.75
CA VAL A 425 -0.19 2.17 -26.56
C VAL A 425 -1.69 1.82 -26.62
N ASP A 426 -2.03 0.54 -26.73
CA ASP A 426 -3.44 0.11 -26.74
C ASP A 426 -4.17 0.43 -25.43
N TYR A 427 -3.46 0.36 -24.29
CA TYR A 427 -4.04 0.65 -22.97
C TYR A 427 -4.24 2.15 -22.81
N LEU A 428 -3.25 2.94 -23.23
CA LEU A 428 -3.37 4.39 -23.27
C LEU A 428 -4.55 4.82 -24.15
N ASN A 429 -4.68 4.29 -25.36
CA ASN A 429 -5.77 4.63 -26.26
C ASN A 429 -7.15 4.24 -25.69
N ALA A 430 -7.25 3.05 -25.09
CA ALA A 430 -8.45 2.59 -24.42
C ALA A 430 -8.84 3.50 -23.24
N PHE A 431 -7.85 3.91 -22.44
CA PHE A 431 -8.06 4.82 -21.32
C PHE A 431 -8.46 6.22 -21.78
N LEU A 432 -7.81 6.78 -22.80
CA LEU A 432 -8.18 8.09 -23.36
C LEU A 432 -9.61 8.08 -23.91
N LYS A 433 -10.00 7.01 -24.62
CA LYS A 433 -11.37 6.81 -25.08
C LYS A 433 -12.35 6.75 -23.90
N PHE A 434 -12.00 6.04 -22.83
CA PHE A 434 -12.81 5.98 -21.61
C PHE A 434 -12.97 7.37 -20.97
N LEU A 435 -11.90 8.16 -20.85
CA LEU A 435 -11.97 9.53 -20.35
C LEU A 435 -12.87 10.43 -21.22
N ASP A 436 -12.75 10.32 -22.55
CA ASP A 436 -13.57 11.10 -23.49
C ASP A 436 -15.06 10.78 -23.36
N ASP A 437 -15.40 9.51 -23.08
CA ASP A 437 -16.79 9.10 -22.87
C ASP A 437 -17.34 9.59 -21.52
N LEU A 438 -16.54 9.54 -20.46
CA LEU A 438 -16.95 10.05 -19.15
C LEU A 438 -17.15 11.57 -19.13
N GLN A 439 -16.36 12.33 -19.89
CA GLN A 439 -16.50 13.79 -19.99
C GLN A 439 -17.83 14.24 -20.61
N LYS A 440 -18.55 13.35 -21.30
CA LYS A 440 -19.87 13.64 -21.86
C LYS A 440 -20.97 13.61 -20.79
N LEU A 441 -20.68 13.07 -19.60
CA LEU A 441 -21.65 12.94 -18.51
C LEU A 441 -21.65 14.20 -17.63
N PRO A 442 -22.82 14.83 -17.38
CA PRO A 442 -22.90 16.13 -16.70
C PRO A 442 -22.71 16.05 -15.18
N ASP A 443 -22.69 14.85 -14.60
CA ASP A 443 -22.62 14.57 -13.17
C ASP A 443 -21.39 13.73 -12.78
N VAL A 444 -20.39 13.63 -13.65
CA VAL A 444 -19.11 12.95 -13.40
C VAL A 444 -17.99 13.97 -13.24
N TYR A 445 -17.21 13.84 -12.17
CA TYR A 445 -16.15 14.77 -11.82
C TYR A 445 -14.84 14.05 -11.50
N PHE A 446 -13.76 14.44 -12.19
CA PHE A 446 -12.39 14.02 -11.91
C PHE A 446 -11.78 14.99 -10.91
N VAL A 447 -11.65 14.54 -9.66
CA VAL A 447 -11.26 15.35 -8.52
C VAL A 447 -10.05 14.74 -7.82
N THR A 448 -9.33 15.55 -7.04
CA THR A 448 -8.27 15.01 -6.18
C THR A 448 -8.87 14.28 -4.98
N ASN A 449 -8.04 13.55 -4.23
CA ASN A 449 -8.46 12.82 -3.04
C ASN A 449 -8.88 13.78 -1.93
N GLN A 450 -8.15 14.87 -1.73
CA GLN A 450 -8.51 15.96 -0.83
C GLN A 450 -9.85 16.59 -1.22
N GLN A 451 -10.10 16.83 -2.51
CA GLN A 451 -11.38 17.36 -2.98
C GLN A 451 -12.53 16.40 -2.73
N ALA A 452 -12.29 15.09 -2.85
CA ALA A 452 -13.27 14.07 -2.49
C ALA A 452 -13.58 14.11 -0.98
N ILE A 453 -12.57 14.19 -0.11
CA ILE A 453 -12.77 14.37 1.34
C ILE A 453 -13.56 15.66 1.63
N GLN A 454 -13.26 16.77 0.97
CA GLN A 454 -14.04 18.00 1.20
C GLN A 454 -15.53 17.79 0.86
N TRP A 455 -15.84 17.05 -0.20
CA TRP A 455 -17.21 16.67 -0.52
C TRP A 455 -17.78 15.71 0.54
N MET A 456 -17.01 14.74 1.03
CA MET A 456 -17.43 13.85 2.13
C MET A 456 -17.82 14.65 3.38
N ARG A 457 -17.02 15.67 3.72
CA ARG A 457 -17.24 16.55 4.87
C ARG A 457 -18.49 17.41 4.70
N HIS A 458 -18.78 17.86 3.48
CA HIS A 458 -19.93 18.69 3.15
C HIS A 458 -20.67 18.17 1.91
N PRO A 459 -21.43 17.06 2.05
CA PRO A 459 -22.07 16.39 0.91
C PRO A 459 -22.99 17.36 0.17
N THR A 460 -22.68 17.58 -1.10
CA THR A 460 -23.37 18.56 -1.95
C THR A 460 -23.98 17.86 -3.16
N PRO A 461 -25.32 17.93 -3.38
CA PRO A 461 -25.96 17.31 -4.52
C PRO A 461 -25.51 17.91 -5.87
N SER A 462 -25.60 17.13 -6.95
CA SER A 462 -25.10 17.49 -8.29
C SER A 462 -25.64 18.84 -8.81
N ASN A 463 -26.89 19.18 -8.51
CA ASN A 463 -27.50 20.44 -8.91
C ASN A 463 -26.94 21.68 -8.18
N GLN A 464 -26.28 21.49 -7.03
CA GLN A 464 -25.70 22.55 -6.19
C GLN A 464 -24.17 22.64 -6.30
N LEU A 465 -23.52 21.72 -7.01
CA LEU A 465 -22.04 21.68 -7.13
C LEU A 465 -21.41 22.91 -7.78
N HIS A 466 -22.17 23.67 -8.55
CA HIS A 466 -21.69 24.95 -9.08
C HIS A 466 -21.31 25.96 -7.98
N GLN A 467 -21.85 25.79 -6.75
CA GLN A 467 -21.55 26.61 -5.58
C GLN A 467 -20.50 25.98 -4.66
N PHE A 468 -20.06 24.75 -4.96
CA PHE A 468 -19.12 24.02 -4.11
C PHE A 468 -17.69 24.56 -4.29
N GLU A 469 -17.29 25.46 -3.40
CA GLU A 469 -16.05 26.23 -3.49
C GLU A 469 -14.80 25.36 -3.61
N SER A 470 -14.73 24.23 -2.89
CA SER A 470 -13.56 23.35 -2.89
C SER A 470 -13.27 22.70 -4.25
N TRP A 471 -14.24 22.66 -5.17
CA TRP A 471 -14.06 22.14 -6.53
C TRP A 471 -13.91 23.26 -7.58
N HIS A 472 -13.93 24.52 -7.17
CA HIS A 472 -13.62 25.63 -8.07
C HIS A 472 -12.13 25.69 -8.37
N CYS A 473 -11.79 25.97 -9.62
CA CYS A 473 -10.42 26.12 -10.10
C CYS A 473 -9.93 27.57 -9.97
N LYS A 474 -10.12 28.16 -8.77
CA LYS A 474 -9.53 29.47 -8.47
C LYS A 474 -8.00 29.36 -8.63
N PRO A 475 -7.34 30.33 -9.29
CA PRO A 475 -5.88 30.35 -9.34
C PRO A 475 -5.32 30.33 -7.93
N LYS A 476 -4.29 29.50 -7.70
CA LYS A 476 -3.55 29.52 -6.44
C LYS A 476 -2.87 30.88 -6.30
N ASP A 477 -3.00 31.47 -5.12
CA ASP A 477 -2.21 32.65 -4.75
C ASP A 477 -0.82 32.18 -4.37
N LEU A 478 0.12 32.28 -5.31
CA LEU A 478 1.47 31.73 -5.20
C LEU A 478 2.48 32.85 -4.99
N ASP A 479 3.31 32.70 -3.97
CA ASP A 479 4.49 33.53 -3.77
C ASP A 479 5.48 33.37 -4.93
N PRO A 480 6.36 34.36 -5.17
CA PRO A 480 7.35 34.26 -6.25
C PRO A 480 8.22 32.99 -6.20
N GLN A 481 8.55 32.50 -5.02
CA GLN A 481 9.33 31.27 -4.80
C GLN A 481 8.54 29.97 -5.03
N GLU A 482 7.21 30.04 -4.91
CA GLU A 482 6.30 28.90 -5.11
C GLU A 482 5.99 28.67 -6.60
N ARG A 483 6.21 29.70 -7.43
CA ARG A 483 6.06 29.60 -8.88
C ARG A 483 7.20 28.78 -9.46
N VAL A 484 6.81 27.77 -10.22
CA VAL A 484 7.74 26.91 -10.95
C VAL A 484 8.63 27.73 -11.87
N CYS A 485 9.93 27.45 -11.82
CA CYS A 485 10.94 28.04 -12.68
C CYS A 485 10.87 27.44 -14.10
N ASN A 486 11.34 28.21 -15.09
CA ASN A 486 11.43 27.73 -16.47
C ASN A 486 12.59 26.74 -16.67
N LEU A 487 13.71 26.98 -15.97
CA LEU A 487 14.92 26.16 -16.03
C LEU A 487 15.26 25.70 -14.61
N PRO A 488 15.31 24.39 -14.33
CA PRO A 488 15.66 23.89 -13.01
C PRO A 488 17.17 23.99 -12.77
N ASN A 489 17.55 24.05 -11.51
CA ASN A 489 18.89 23.70 -11.09
C ASN A 489 19.09 22.19 -11.27
N VAL A 490 20.21 21.80 -11.90
CA VAL A 490 20.61 20.41 -12.09
C VAL A 490 21.78 20.13 -11.17
N CYS A 491 21.48 19.53 -10.02
CA CYS A 491 22.42 19.32 -8.94
C CYS A 491 23.03 17.92 -9.04
N LYS A 492 24.34 17.82 -9.21
CA LYS A 492 25.06 16.55 -9.05
C LYS A 492 25.49 16.43 -7.60
N VAL A 493 24.78 15.60 -6.83
CA VAL A 493 24.93 15.49 -5.37
C VAL A 493 25.33 14.08 -4.97
N ARG A 494 26.24 13.95 -4.01
CA ARG A 494 26.70 12.65 -3.50
C ARG A 494 25.69 12.12 -2.49
N SER A 495 25.29 10.86 -2.62
CA SER A 495 24.58 10.13 -1.56
C SER A 495 25.58 9.41 -0.67
N ARG A 496 25.57 9.70 0.64
CA ARG A 496 26.36 8.95 1.63
C ARG A 496 25.87 7.51 1.77
N VAL A 497 24.55 7.32 1.76
CA VAL A 497 23.90 6.02 1.98
C VAL A 497 24.04 5.12 0.77
N LEU A 498 23.76 5.64 -0.43
CA LEU A 498 23.82 4.86 -1.68
C LEU A 498 25.23 4.77 -2.25
N GLN A 499 26.19 5.52 -1.68
CA GLN A 499 27.59 5.57 -2.11
C GLN A 499 27.76 5.86 -3.62
N GLU A 500 26.86 6.68 -4.18
CA GLU A 500 26.88 7.07 -5.58
C GLU A 500 26.45 8.53 -5.77
N ASP A 501 26.78 9.09 -6.93
CA ASP A 501 26.35 10.43 -7.31
C ASP A 501 24.94 10.34 -7.91
N ARG A 502 24.06 11.25 -7.50
CA ARG A 502 22.70 11.38 -8.01
C ARG A 502 22.52 12.74 -8.68
N TYR A 503 21.71 12.75 -9.74
CA TYR A 503 21.20 14.00 -10.30
C TYR A 503 19.89 14.36 -9.59
N PHE A 504 19.80 15.62 -9.17
CA PHE A 504 18.66 16.16 -8.44
C PHE A 504 18.20 17.45 -9.13
N TYR A 505 16.90 17.56 -9.39
CA TYR A 505 16.32 18.64 -10.18
C TYR A 505 15.32 19.42 -9.33
N THR A 506 15.53 20.73 -9.18
CA THR A 506 14.68 21.61 -8.37
C THR A 506 14.78 23.05 -8.84
N CYS A 507 13.76 23.87 -8.58
CA CYS A 507 13.84 25.32 -8.73
C CYS A 507 14.51 26.02 -7.54
N MET A 508 14.73 25.28 -6.46
CA MET A 508 15.33 25.74 -5.22
C MET A 508 16.85 25.58 -5.28
N GLU A 509 17.55 26.09 -4.27
CA GLU A 509 19.00 25.91 -4.17
C GLU A 509 19.37 24.43 -4.09
N CYS A 510 20.47 24.06 -4.76
CA CYS A 510 20.99 22.70 -4.71
C CYS A 510 21.39 22.31 -3.28
N PRO A 511 20.97 21.14 -2.77
CA PRO A 511 21.45 20.67 -1.49
C PRO A 511 22.94 20.30 -1.56
N ALA A 512 23.61 20.30 -0.40
CA ALA A 512 25.01 19.92 -0.31
C ALA A 512 25.20 18.40 -0.53
N GLN A 513 24.24 17.61 -0.06
CA GLN A 513 24.18 16.16 -0.26
C GLN A 513 22.83 15.71 -0.79
N TYR A 514 22.78 14.49 -1.33
CA TYR A 514 21.51 13.91 -1.74
C TYR A 514 20.61 13.73 -0.52
N PRO A 515 19.42 14.37 -0.49
CA PRO A 515 18.47 14.18 0.60
C PRO A 515 18.14 12.71 0.82
N TRP A 516 17.95 12.30 2.08
CA TRP A 516 17.57 10.93 2.42
C TRP A 516 16.94 10.86 3.81
N ILE A 517 16.57 9.67 4.26
CA ILE A 517 16.19 9.40 5.65
C ILE A 517 17.21 10.04 6.62
N ARG A 518 16.72 10.78 7.61
CA ARG A 518 17.50 11.50 8.65
C ARG A 518 18.48 12.56 8.11
N ASN A 519 18.36 12.93 6.83
CA ASN A 519 19.04 14.06 6.21
C ASN A 519 18.17 14.60 5.07
N GLU A 520 16.90 14.85 5.36
CA GLU A 520 15.87 15.21 4.38
C GLU A 520 16.13 16.57 3.70
N PHE A 521 16.98 17.41 4.29
CA PHE A 521 17.37 18.70 3.72
C PHE A 521 18.72 18.66 3.00
N GLY A 522 19.46 17.54 3.06
CA GLY A 522 20.74 17.38 2.40
C GLY A 522 21.80 18.40 2.84
N LEU A 523 21.86 18.71 4.14
CA LEU A 523 22.70 19.80 4.70
C LEU A 523 24.11 19.35 5.08
N ASP A 524 24.27 18.08 5.45
CA ASP A 524 25.54 17.54 5.97
C ASP A 524 26.65 17.39 4.94
#